data_AF-A0A7Z0RUR5-F1
#
_entry.id   AF-A0A7Z0RUR5-F1
#
_cell.length_a   1.000
_cell.length_b   1.000
_cell.length_c   1.000
_cell.angle_alpha   90.00
_cell.angle_beta   90.00
_cell.angle_gamma   90.00
#
_symmetry.space_group_name_H-M   'P 1'
#
loop_
_entity.id
_entity.type
_entity.pdbx_description
1 polymer ?
#
loop_
_entity_poly.entity_id
_entity_poly.type
_entity_poly.pdbx_seq_one_letter_code
_entity_poly.pdbx_strand_id
1 'polypeptide(L)' 'MSHLNTLILRSLEGRAAAHRAMAKAALFADSSARTRLNRYNHHQNQAKALDARLAAAKRQEVQA' A
#
# COMPACT_ATOMS: atom_id res chain seq x y z
N MET A 1 -19.48 16.36 -3.30
CA MET A 1 -18.94 15.11 -2.71
C MET A 1 -17.67 14.60 -3.40
N SER A 2 -17.24 15.17 -4.53
CA SER A 2 -16.07 14.74 -5.31
C SER A 2 -14.71 14.96 -4.64
N HIS A 3 -14.52 16.07 -3.92
CA HIS A 3 -13.19 16.40 -3.36
C HIS A 3 -12.72 15.44 -2.27
N LEU A 4 -13.63 15.00 -1.38
CA LEU A 4 -13.33 14.03 -0.32
C LEU A 4 -12.87 12.69 -0.91
N ASN A 5 -13.49 12.26 -2.01
CA ASN A 5 -13.15 11.01 -2.65
C ASN A 5 -11.75 11.04 -3.27
N THR A 6 -11.41 12.14 -3.94
CA THR A 6 -10.07 12.37 -4.46
C THR A 6 -9.01 12.30 -3.37
N LEU A 7 -9.27 12.88 -2.19
CA LEU A 7 -8.34 12.82 -1.05
C LEU A 7 -8.19 11.38 -0.52
N ILE A 8 -9.28 10.61 -0.47
CA ILE A 8 -9.27 9.20 -0.06
C ILE A 8 -8.42 8.38 -1.04
N LEU A 9 -8.65 8.49 -2.35
CA LEU A 9 -7.90 7.74 -3.37
C LEU A 9 -6.40 8.08 -3.31
N ARG A 10 -6.05 9.38 -3.24
CA ARG A 10 -4.66 9.82 -3.15
C ARG A 10 -3.97 9.32 -1.88
N SER A 11 -4.70 9.28 -0.76
CA SER A 11 -4.19 8.73 0.50
C SER A 11 -3.92 7.23 0.40
N LEU A 12 -4.84 6.46 -0.19
CA LEU A 12 -4.67 5.02 -0.38
C LEU A 12 -3.47 4.72 -1.29
N GLU A 13 -3.35 5.42 -2.41
CA GLU A 13 -2.21 5.30 -3.34
C GLU A 13 -0.87 5.63 -2.67
N GLY A 14 -0.80 6.76 -1.95
CA GLY A 14 0.41 7.19 -1.25
C GLY A 14 0.86 6.19 -0.18
N ARG A 15 -0.08 5.64 0.60
CA ARG A 15 0.22 4.62 1.61
C ARG A 15 0.69 3.32 0.98
N ALA A 16 0.07 2.87 -0.10
CA ALA A 16 0.49 1.66 -0.81
C ALA A 16 1.92 1.81 -1.37
N ALA A 17 2.23 2.97 -1.95
CA ALA A 17 3.56 3.29 -2.44
C ALA A 17 4.61 3.31 -1.32
N ALA A 18 4.29 3.90 -0.16
CA ALA A 18 5.16 3.92 1.00
C ALA A 18 5.49 2.51 1.50
N HIS A 19 4.50 1.62 1.59
CA HIS A 19 4.74 0.21 1.95
C HIS A 19 5.61 -0.52 0.93
N ARG A 20 5.42 -0.28 -0.38
CA ARG A 20 6.31 -0.85 -1.41
C ARG A 20 7.76 -0.35 -1.24
N ALA A 21 7.97 0.92 -0.90
CA ALA A 21 9.30 1.46 -0.62
C ALA A 21 9.92 0.84 0.64
N MET A 22 9.15 0.72 1.73
CA MET A 22 9.59 0.08 2.97
C MET A 22 9.91 -1.40 2.78
N ALA A 23 9.13 -2.12 1.95
CA ALA A 23 9.43 -3.50 1.60
C ALA A 23 10.80 -3.61 0.92
N LYS A 24 11.11 -2.74 -0.04
CA LYS A 24 12.42 -2.70 -0.70
C LYS A 24 13.54 -2.38 0.29
N ALA A 25 13.35 -1.38 1.17
CA ALA A 25 14.33 -1.02 2.18
C ALA A 25 14.61 -2.18 3.16
N ALA A 26 13.60 -2.98 3.51
CA ALA A 26 13.75 -4.13 4.40
C ALA A 26 14.72 -5.19 3.86
N LEU A 27 14.88 -5.32 2.54
CA LEU A 27 15.84 -6.26 1.93
C LEU A 27 17.30 -5.88 2.20
N PHE A 28 17.57 -4.59 2.46
CA PHE A 28 18.90 -4.04 2.70
C PHE A 28 19.19 -3.74 4.18
N ALA A 29 18.24 -3.97 5.08
CA ALA A 29 18.42 -3.70 6.50
C ALA A 29 19.46 -4.64 7.14
N ASP A 30 20.27 -4.15 8.08
CA ASP A 30 21.23 -4.97 8.81
C ASP A 30 20.54 -5.82 9.90
N SER A 31 19.94 -6.92 9.46
CA SER A 31 19.26 -7.91 10.30
C SER A 31 19.28 -9.27 9.61
N SER A 32 18.94 -10.34 10.32
CA SER A 32 18.95 -11.69 9.75
C SER A 32 18.08 -11.82 8.50
N ALA A 33 18.44 -12.74 7.59
CA ALA A 33 17.70 -12.97 6.35
C ALA A 33 16.20 -13.30 6.61
N ARG A 34 15.92 -14.08 7.66
CA ARG A 34 14.56 -14.39 8.10
C ARG A 34 13.77 -13.13 8.49
N THR A 35 14.39 -12.24 9.25
CA THR A 35 13.77 -10.98 9.67
C THR A 35 13.50 -10.06 8.48
N ARG A 36 14.47 -9.93 7.55
CA ARG A 36 14.30 -9.14 6.33
C ARG A 36 13.15 -9.65 5.46
N LEU A 37 13.09 -10.97 5.24
CA LEU A 37 12.01 -11.59 4.47
C LEU A 37 10.63 -11.38 5.13
N ASN A 38 10.54 -11.53 6.45
CA ASN A 38 9.30 -11.26 7.18
C ASN A 38 8.84 -9.81 7.00
N ARG A 39 9.74 -8.83 7.23
CA ARG A 39 9.44 -7.40 7.05
C ARG A 39 9.04 -7.05 5.62
N TYR A 40 9.76 -7.60 4.64
CA TYR A 40 9.40 -7.46 3.22
C TYR A 40 7.97 -7.94 2.96
N ASN A 41 7.64 -9.16 3.39
CA ASN A 41 6.32 -9.75 3.20
C ASN A 41 5.22 -8.96 3.93
N HIS A 42 5.51 -8.50 5.16
CA HIS A 42 4.59 -7.66 5.93
C HIS A 42 4.20 -6.41 5.16
N HIS A 43 5.18 -5.66 4.65
CA HIS A 43 4.92 -4.45 3.88
C HIS A 43 4.28 -4.73 2.51
N GLN A 44 4.66 -5.81 1.83
CA GLN A 44 3.99 -6.22 0.59
C GLN A 44 2.51 -6.56 0.81
N ASN A 45 2.19 -7.26 1.90
CA ASN A 45 0.80 -7.59 2.23
C ASN A 45 -0.03 -6.34 2.53
N GLN A 46 0.55 -5.37 3.25
CA GLN A 46 -0.09 -4.07 3.49
C GLN A 46 -0.32 -3.29 2.19
N ALA A 47 0.67 -3.26 1.29
CA ALA A 47 0.51 -2.62 -0.02
C ALA A 47 -0.61 -3.26 -0.84
N LYS A 48 -0.64 -4.59 -0.95
CA LYS A 48 -1.70 -5.34 -1.65
C LYS A 48 -3.09 -5.08 -1.07
N ALA A 49 -3.21 -5.03 0.25
CA ALA A 49 -4.48 -4.72 0.92
C ALA A 49 -4.96 -3.29 0.61
N LEU A 50 -4.05 -2.32 0.57
CA LEU A 50 -4.37 -0.94 0.20
C LEU A 50 -4.74 -0.81 -1.28
N ASP A 51 -4.01 -1.48 -2.17
CA ASP A 51 -4.32 -1.52 -3.61
C ASP A 51 -5.70 -2.15 -3.87
N ALA A 52 -6.08 -3.20 -3.12
CA ALA A 52 -7.42 -3.79 -3.20
C ALA A 52 -8.52 -2.81 -2.75
N ARG A 53 -8.29 -2.06 -1.67
CA ARG A 53 -9.22 -1.02 -1.20
C ARG A 53 -9.34 0.13 -2.19
N LEU A 54 -8.23 0.53 -2.81
CA LEU A 54 -8.21 1.54 -3.86
C LEU A 54 -9.02 1.08 -5.08
N ALA A 55 -8.84 -0.17 -5.52
CA ALA A 55 -9.61 -0.73 -6.63
C ALA A 55 -11.11 -0.77 -6.33
N ALA A 56 -11.50 -1.14 -5.09
CA ALA A 56 -12.89 -1.12 -4.66
C ALA A 56 -13.47 0.32 -4.66
N ALA A 57 -12.72 1.29 -4.12
CA ALA A 57 -13.15 2.69 -4.10
C ALA A 57 -13.30 3.28 -5.51
N LYS A 58 -12.35 3.01 -6.42
CA LYS A 58 -12.44 3.44 -7.83
C LYS A 58 -13.65 2.85 -8.55
N ARG A 59 -14.00 1.59 -8.28
CA ARG A 59 -15.21 0.97 -8.86
C ARG A 59 -16.49 1.66 -8.38
N GLN A 60 -16.52 2.09 -7.11
CA GLN A 60 -17.65 2.84 -6.56
C GLN A 60 -17.78 4.22 -7.21
N GLU A 61 -16.68 4.89 -7.57
CA GLU A 61 -16.73 6.16 -8.32
C GLU A 61 -17.34 6.03 -9.70
N VAL A 62 -17.02 4.96 -10.43
CA VAL A 62 -17.54 4.75 -11.79
C VAL A 62 -19.04 4.41 -11.78
N GLN A 63 -19.54 3.88 -10.66
CA GLN A 63 -20.95 3.49 -10.49
C GLN A 63 -21.84 4.61 -9.92
N ALA A 64 -21.26 5.71 -9.46
CA ALA A 64 -21.95 6.84 -8.85
C ALA A 64 -22.12 8.01 -9.84
#